data_AF-A6DH88-F1
#
_entry.id   AF-A6DH88-F1
#
_cell.length_a   1.000
_cell.length_b   1.000
_cell.length_c   1.000
_cell.angle_alpha   90.00
_cell.angle_beta   90.00
_cell.angle_gamma   90.00
#
_symmetry.space_group_name_H-M   'P 1'
#
loop_
_entity.id
_entity.type
_entity.pdbx_description
1 polymer ?
#
loop_
_entity_poly.entity_id
_entity_poly.type
_entity_poly.pdbx_seq_one_letter_code
_entity_poly.pdbx_strand_id
1 'polypeptide(L)'
;MDANTVLKKIGIAFNLQKRDLLDIFELAGYDVNSSQVGAFMVAPSHKNFKKMEDAVLIDFLDALILYSRGTKEEPNVPPFAILNAIQSLAERGNSEALSAIDDCTSKAREAMESGVFED
;
A
#
# COMPACT_ATOMS: atom_id res chain seq x y z
N MET A 1 -11.70 2.42 18.36
CA MET A 1 -10.49 1.76 17.81
C MET A 1 -9.42 2.83 17.79
N ASP A 2 -8.28 2.60 18.46
CA ASP A 2 -7.18 3.58 18.55
C ASP A 2 -6.22 3.49 17.37
N ALA A 3 -5.37 4.51 17.20
CA ALA A 3 -4.44 4.63 16.09
C ALA A 3 -3.44 3.46 15.97
N ASN A 4 -2.90 2.97 17.10
CA ASN A 4 -2.00 1.81 17.11
C ASN A 4 -2.71 0.55 16.60
N THR A 5 -3.97 0.36 16.98
CA THR A 5 -4.77 -0.78 16.51
C THR A 5 -5.02 -0.71 15.00
N VAL A 6 -5.23 0.49 14.43
CA VAL A 6 -5.35 0.67 12.98
C VAL A 6 -4.04 0.35 12.27
N LEU A 7 -2.92 0.92 12.74
CA LEU A 7 -1.59 0.68 12.19
C LEU A 7 -1.27 -0.82 12.09
N LYS A 8 -1.55 -1.59 13.15
CA LYS A 8 -1.34 -3.06 13.15
C LYS A 8 -2.19 -3.78 12.12
N LYS A 9 -3.47 -3.42 12.00
CA LYS A 9 -4.36 -4.05 11.02
C LYS A 9 -3.91 -3.77 9.59
N ILE A 10 -3.44 -2.55 9.32
CA ILE A 10 -2.87 -2.17 8.04
C ILE A 10 -1.59 -2.96 7.77
N GLY A 11 -0.66 -3.01 8.74
CA GLY A 11 0.57 -3.78 8.62
C GLY A 11 0.30 -5.25 8.25
N ILE A 12 -0.70 -5.87 8.87
CA ILE A 12 -1.13 -7.24 8.53
C ILE A 12 -1.78 -7.30 7.14
N ALA A 13 -2.73 -6.42 6.85
CA ALA A 13 -3.49 -6.44 5.60
C ALA A 13 -2.62 -6.21 4.35
N PHE A 14 -1.57 -5.39 4.48
CA PHE A 14 -0.62 -5.09 3.43
C PHE A 14 0.67 -5.93 3.52
N ASN A 15 0.74 -6.89 4.46
CA ASN A 15 1.92 -7.72 4.71
C ASN A 15 3.22 -6.89 4.88
N LEU A 16 3.11 -5.74 5.54
CA LEU A 16 4.24 -4.83 5.76
C LEU A 16 5.19 -5.42 6.79
N GLN A 17 6.45 -5.56 6.38
CA GLN A 17 7.55 -5.84 7.27
C GLN A 17 7.96 -4.57 8.03
N LYS A 18 8.77 -4.78 9.07
CA LYS A 18 9.24 -3.67 9.91
C LYS A 18 10.03 -2.62 9.13
N ARG A 19 10.75 -3.02 8.08
CA ARG A 19 11.46 -2.10 7.19
C ARG A 19 10.47 -1.21 6.44
N ASP A 20 9.44 -1.79 5.84
CA ASP A 20 8.41 -1.03 5.12
C ASP A 20 7.75 0.02 6.02
N LEU A 21 7.45 -0.33 7.28
CA LEU A 21 6.92 0.63 8.25
C LEU A 21 7.86 1.80 8.51
N LEU A 22 9.18 1.55 8.59
CA LEU A 22 10.17 2.61 8.77
C LEU A 22 10.20 3.53 7.55
N ASP A 23 10.24 2.95 6.35
CA ASP A 23 10.27 3.70 5.09
C ASP A 23 9.01 4.57 4.93
N ILE A 24 7.83 4.06 5.33
CA ILE A 24 6.58 4.84 5.29
C ILE A 24 6.58 5.96 6.35
N PHE A 25 7.08 5.72 7.55
CA PHE A 25 7.21 6.79 8.55
C PHE A 25 8.17 7.88 8.11
N GLU A 26 9.28 7.51 7.46
CA GLU A 26 10.24 8.46 6.89
C GLU A 26 9.59 9.29 5.78
N LEU A 27 8.82 8.67 4.88
CA LEU A 27 8.02 9.36 3.86
C LEU A 27 6.98 10.32 4.47
N ALA A 28 6.40 9.98 5.63
CA ALA A 28 5.50 10.84 6.39
C ALA A 28 6.22 11.99 7.13
N GLY A 29 7.55 12.07 7.05
CA GLY A 29 8.36 13.11 7.71
C GLY A 29 8.71 12.81 9.17
N TYR A 30 8.58 11.56 9.61
CA TYR A 30 8.90 11.15 10.98
C TYR A 30 10.21 10.34 11.03
N ASP A 31 11.14 10.78 11.89
CA ASP A 31 12.33 10.00 12.25
C ASP A 31 11.96 8.97 13.34
N VAL A 32 11.48 7.81 12.89
CA VAL A 32 11.10 6.69 13.76
C VAL A 32 12.12 5.58 13.59
N ASN A 33 12.68 5.09 14.70
CA ASN A 33 13.58 3.95 14.68
C ASN A 33 12.84 2.62 14.88
N SER A 34 13.56 1.52 14.61
CA SER A 34 13.05 0.15 14.72
C SER A 34 12.43 -0.15 16.10
N SER A 35 13.00 0.34 17.20
CA SER A 35 12.45 0.11 18.54
C SER A 35 11.11 0.83 18.74
N GLN A 36 10.98 2.05 18.24
CA GLN A 36 9.73 2.83 18.30
C GLN A 36 8.62 2.20 17.46
N VAL A 37 8.92 1.71 16.24
CA VAL A 37 7.93 0.94 15.44
C VAL A 37 7.45 -0.28 16.23
N GLY A 38 8.36 -1.01 16.87
CA GLY A 38 7.99 -2.12 17.75
C GLY A 38 7.07 -1.69 18.90
N ALA A 39 7.36 -0.56 19.53
CA ALA A 39 6.55 0.02 20.60
C ALA A 39 5.13 0.40 20.16
N PHE A 40 4.94 0.84 18.90
CA PHE A 40 3.62 1.11 18.33
C PHE A 40 2.82 -0.16 18.03
N MET A 41 3.52 -1.26 17.73
CA MET A 41 2.93 -2.53 17.28
C MET A 41 2.59 -3.52 18.40
N VAL A 42 3.10 -3.34 19.63
CA VAL A 42 2.80 -4.23 20.78
C VAL A 42 1.47 -3.89 21.45
N ALA A 43 0.87 -4.84 22.17
CA ALA A 43 -0.41 -4.63 22.87
C ALA A 43 -0.33 -3.50 23.91
N PRO A 44 -1.44 -2.78 24.20
CA PRO A 44 -1.44 -1.69 25.19
C PRO A 44 -0.98 -2.09 26.60
N SER A 45 -1.13 -3.35 26.97
CA SER A 45 -0.68 -3.91 28.26
C SER A 45 0.83 -4.22 28.30
N HIS A 46 1.52 -4.17 27.17
CA HIS A 46 2.94 -4.49 27.09
C HIS A 46 3.79 -3.34 27.64
N LYS A 47 4.84 -3.66 28.41
CA LYS A 47 5.72 -2.67 29.07
C LYS A 47 6.37 -1.65 28.12
N ASN A 48 6.58 -2.03 26.87
CA ASN A 48 7.18 -1.18 25.84
C ASN A 48 6.12 -0.50 24.94
N PHE A 49 4.82 -0.58 25.28
CA PHE A 49 3.79 0.06 24.49
C PHE A 49 3.98 1.57 24.48
N LYS A 50 3.92 2.16 23.28
CA LYS A 50 3.87 3.60 23.11
C LYS A 50 2.58 3.95 22.37
N LYS A 51 1.77 4.83 22.98
CA LYS A 51 0.60 5.38 22.33
C LYS A 51 1.03 6.26 21.15
N MET A 52 0.41 6.02 19.99
CA MET A 52 0.53 6.85 18.81
C MET A 52 -0.62 7.87 18.79
N GLU A 53 -0.33 9.08 18.35
CA GLU A 53 -1.35 10.11 18.16
C GLU A 53 -2.09 9.89 16.84
N ASP A 54 -3.36 10.29 16.78
CA ASP A 54 -4.18 10.09 15.58
C ASP A 54 -3.62 10.86 14.38
N ALA A 55 -3.01 12.04 14.61
CA ALA A 55 -2.33 12.83 13.56
C ALA A 55 -1.18 12.06 12.90
N VAL A 56 -0.36 11.36 13.70
CA VAL A 56 0.74 10.53 13.18
C VAL A 56 0.22 9.40 12.30
N LEU A 57 -0.94 8.82 12.63
CA LEU A 57 -1.58 7.82 11.77
C LEU A 57 -2.08 8.43 10.47
N ILE A 58 -2.67 9.64 10.50
CA ILE A 58 -3.16 10.31 9.28
C ILE A 58 -1.99 10.54 8.31
N ASP A 59 -0.89 11.11 8.79
CA ASP A 59 0.29 11.33 7.96
C ASP A 59 0.89 10.02 7.45
N PHE A 60 0.91 8.97 8.30
CA PHE A 60 1.31 7.63 7.88
C PHE A 60 0.44 7.08 6.75
N LEU A 61 -0.88 7.32 6.78
CA LEU A 61 -1.79 6.86 5.72
C LEU A 61 -1.54 7.58 4.40
N ASP A 62 -1.28 8.89 4.43
CA ASP A 62 -0.90 9.65 3.24
C ASP A 62 0.43 9.15 2.65
N ALA A 63 1.42 8.89 3.51
CA ALA A 63 2.68 8.30 3.09
C ALA A 63 2.53 6.85 2.59
N LEU A 64 1.62 6.06 3.16
CA LEU A 64 1.33 4.70 2.69
C LEU A 64 0.77 4.73 1.26
N ILE A 65 -0.02 5.74 0.90
CA ILE A 65 -0.50 5.92 -0.48
C ILE A 65 0.69 6.14 -1.41
N LEU A 66 1.62 7.05 -1.04
CA LEU A 66 2.82 7.31 -1.83
C LEU A 66 3.69 6.06 -1.96
N TYR A 67 3.90 5.33 -0.87
CA TYR A 67 4.66 4.08 -0.84
C TYR A 67 4.02 3.00 -1.73
N SER A 68 2.69 2.90 -1.72
CA SER A 68 1.97 1.79 -2.36
C SER A 68 1.67 1.99 -3.84
N ARG A 69 1.63 3.23 -4.34
CA ARG A 69 1.29 3.52 -5.74
C ARG A 69 2.01 4.71 -6.39
N GLY A 70 2.80 5.47 -5.62
CA GLY A 70 3.42 6.71 -6.10
C GLY A 70 2.50 7.93 -5.99
N THR A 71 2.93 9.04 -6.57
CA THR A 71 2.15 10.29 -6.58
C THR A 71 0.97 10.17 -7.53
N LYS A 72 0.04 11.13 -7.46
CA LYS A 72 -1.10 11.15 -8.37
C LYS A 72 -0.66 11.44 -9.81
N GLU A 73 0.35 12.28 -9.95
CA GLU A 73 0.89 12.76 -11.22
C GLU A 73 1.79 11.70 -11.87
N GLU A 74 2.54 10.95 -11.07
CA GLU A 74 3.48 9.92 -11.53
C GLU A 74 3.30 8.62 -10.72
N PRO A 75 2.23 7.85 -11.00
CA PRO A 75 2.05 6.55 -10.37
C PRO A 75 3.13 5.59 -10.86
N ASN A 76 3.81 4.92 -9.93
CA ASN A 76 4.92 4.01 -10.25
C ASN A 76 4.51 2.54 -10.29
N VAL A 77 3.39 2.18 -9.66
CA VAL A 77 2.81 0.82 -9.70
C VAL A 77 1.28 0.89 -9.76
N PRO A 78 0.60 -0.09 -10.41
CA PRO A 78 -0.84 -0.22 -10.33
C PRO A 78 -1.30 -0.40 -8.87
N PRO A 79 -2.51 0.07 -8.51
CA PRO A 79 -3.07 -0.15 -7.17
C PRO A 79 -3.01 -1.63 -6.75
N PHE A 80 -2.65 -1.87 -5.48
CA PHE A 80 -2.50 -3.22 -4.92
C PHE A 80 -3.74 -4.12 -5.14
N ALA A 81 -4.93 -3.54 -5.18
CA ALA A 81 -6.17 -4.26 -5.49
C ALA A 81 -6.16 -4.93 -6.88
N ILE A 82 -5.56 -4.27 -7.88
CA ILE A 82 -5.42 -4.82 -9.24
C ILE A 82 -4.42 -5.98 -9.24
N LEU A 83 -3.27 -5.80 -8.57
CA LEU A 83 -2.24 -6.83 -8.48
C LEU A 83 -2.77 -8.10 -7.79
N ASN A 84 -3.48 -7.94 -6.66
CA ASN A 84 -4.11 -9.06 -5.96
C ASN A 84 -5.22 -9.72 -6.77
N ALA A 85 -5.99 -8.95 -7.55
CA ALA A 85 -6.99 -9.52 -8.44
C ALA A 85 -6.34 -10.42 -9.49
N ILE A 86 -5.27 -9.96 -10.13
CA ILE A 86 -4.49 -10.76 -11.09
C ILE A 86 -3.98 -12.05 -10.43
N GLN A 87 -3.38 -11.95 -9.23
CA GLN A 87 -2.88 -13.11 -8.50
C GLN A 87 -4.01 -14.10 -8.17
N SER A 88 -5.14 -13.64 -7.66
CA SER A 88 -6.26 -14.52 -7.32
C SER A 88 -6.90 -15.18 -8.56
N LEU A 89 -6.94 -14.47 -9.70
CA LEU A 89 -7.39 -15.06 -10.97
C LEU A 89 -6.44 -16.16 -11.45
N ALA A 90 -5.13 -15.96 -11.31
CA ALA A 90 -4.11 -16.95 -11.64
C ALA A 90 -4.22 -18.19 -10.74
N GLU A 91 -4.38 -18.02 -9.44
CA GLU A 91 -4.57 -19.13 -8.48
C GLU A 91 -5.83 -19.96 -8.79
N ARG A 92 -6.87 -19.34 -9.37
CA ARG A 92 -8.12 -19.99 -9.77
C ARG A 92 -8.08 -20.54 -11.20
N GLY A 93 -6.99 -20.33 -11.94
CA GLY A 93 -6.86 -20.74 -13.34
C GLY A 93 -7.84 -20.05 -14.30
N ASN A 94 -8.28 -18.83 -13.99
CA ASN A 94 -9.24 -18.09 -14.81
C ASN A 94 -8.52 -17.38 -15.98
N SER A 95 -8.19 -18.14 -17.02
CA SER A 95 -7.44 -17.66 -18.19
C SER A 95 -8.18 -16.61 -19.02
N GLU A 96 -9.51 -16.70 -19.10
CA GLU A 96 -10.32 -15.75 -19.87
C GLU A 96 -10.26 -14.34 -19.27
N ALA A 97 -10.43 -14.23 -17.95
CA ALA A 97 -10.31 -12.94 -17.25
C ALA A 97 -8.89 -12.36 -17.34
N LEU A 98 -7.86 -13.21 -17.30
CA LEU A 98 -6.47 -12.78 -17.48
C LEU A 98 -6.22 -12.28 -18.91
N SER A 99 -6.76 -12.96 -19.93
CA SER A 99 -6.68 -12.52 -21.33
C SER A 99 -7.36 -11.16 -21.53
N ALA A 100 -8.53 -10.95 -20.93
CA ALA A 100 -9.23 -9.67 -21.01
C ALA A 100 -8.43 -8.51 -20.38
N ILE A 101 -7.68 -8.78 -19.31
CA ILE A 101 -6.76 -7.81 -18.71
C ILE A 101 -5.60 -7.50 -19.68
N ASP A 102 -5.02 -8.51 -20.32
CA ASP A 102 -3.92 -8.34 -21.28
C ASP A 102 -4.34 -7.60 -22.56
N ASP A 103 -5.55 -7.86 -23.05
CA ASP A 103 -6.13 -7.12 -24.18
C ASP A 103 -6.35 -5.64 -23.81
N CYS A 104 -6.82 -5.38 -22.59
CA CYS A 104 -7.03 -4.02 -22.09
C CYS A 104 -5.71 -3.24 -21.97
N THR A 105 -4.66 -3.87 -21.42
CA THR A 105 -3.34 -3.23 -21.31
C THR A 105 -2.69 -3.03 -22.68
N SER A 106 -2.87 -3.96 -23.62
CA SER A 106 -2.37 -3.83 -24.99
C SER A 106 -3.03 -2.66 -25.73
N LYS A 107 -4.37 -2.56 -25.67
CA LYS A 107 -5.12 -1.43 -26.24
C LYS A 107 -4.71 -0.09 -25.62
N ALA A 108 -4.51 -0.05 -24.30
CA ALA A 108 -4.05 1.16 -23.63
C ALA A 108 -2.66 1.59 -24.12
N ARG A 109 -1.75 0.63 -24.37
CA ARG A 109 -0.42 0.93 -24.92
C ARG A 109 -0.50 1.48 -26.35
N GLU A 110 -1.33 0.89 -27.20
CA GLU A 110 -1.58 1.36 -28.56
C GLU A 110 -2.19 2.77 -28.59
N ALA A 111 -3.13 3.07 -27.68
CA ALA A 111 -3.70 4.40 -27.50
C ALA A 111 -2.62 5.43 -27.09
N MET A 112 -1.69 5.05 -26.22
CA MET A 112 -0.57 5.91 -25.83
C MET A 112 0.37 6.22 -27.00
N GLU A 113 0.68 5.23 -27.85
CA GLU A 113 1.54 5.40 -29.03
C GLU A 113 0.86 6.24 -30.12
N SER A 114 -0.45 6.06 -30.31
CA SER A 114 -1.23 6.79 -31.31
C SER A 114 -1.69 8.19 -30.84
N GLY A 115 -1.71 8.45 -29.53
CA GLY A 115 -2.22 9.68 -28.94
C GLY A 115 -3.75 9.81 -29.00
N VAL A 116 -4.47 8.73 -29.35
CA VAL A 116 -5.93 8.70 -29.47
C VAL A 116 -6.48 7.83 -28.34
N PHE A 117 -7.18 8.47 -27.40
CA PHE A 117 -7.95 7.79 -26.36
C PHE A 117 -9.43 7.86 -26.77
N GLU A 118 -10.08 6.71 -26.94
CA GLU A 118 -11.53 6.67 -27.19
C GLU A 118 -12.27 7.12 -25.91
N ASP A 119 -13.15 8.11 -26.05
CA ASP A 119 -13.99 8.68 -24.98
C ASP A 119 -15.14 7.75 -24.55
#